data_AF-A0A7S2M0L0-F1
#
_entry.id   AF-A0A7S2M0L0-F1
#
_cell.length_a   1.000
_cell.length_b   1.000
_cell.length_c   1.000
_cell.angle_alpha   90.00
_cell.angle_beta   90.00
_cell.angle_gamma   90.00
#
_symmetry.space_group_name_H-M   'P 1'
#
loop_
_entity.id
_entity.type
_entity.pdbx_description
1 polymer ?
#
loop_
_entity_poly.entity_id
_entity_poly.type
_entity_poly.pdbx_seq_one_letter_code
_entity_poly.pdbx_strand_id
1 'polypeptide(L)'
;SLADMEGENSTSAQRLGARAAYEVFSKGSLGILEEHRFAFAAMFCLNVAVSEGLIKELHVLLLARGTDILADVVGEGARARDACLAVKASGSVYRGSPNQALVSNANWEMVFLLSAVFPRLFGKLPDSIKQEQKAWTSALVEMPPRLSASEFSAAPELAAPAFDAASPQRVAHAGMCRHFPKSWRQQHLNCFEELLLIRALQPAHFAGCMARTVFDRLGRLFFVWAPPYS
;
A
#
# COMPACT_ATOMS: atom_id res chain seq x y z
N SER A 1 7.44 14.98 34.82
CA SER A 1 8.33 13.81 34.75
C SER A 1 9.22 13.91 33.51
N LEU A 2 10.43 13.32 33.50
CA LEU A 2 11.26 13.23 32.28
C LEU A 2 10.50 12.57 31.11
N ALA A 3 9.59 11.64 31.41
CA ALA A 3 8.68 11.04 30.45
C ALA A 3 7.63 12.04 29.87
N ASP A 4 7.24 13.06 30.63
CA ASP A 4 6.31 14.10 30.14
C ASP A 4 7.06 15.09 29.23
N MET A 5 8.31 15.43 29.54
CA MET A 5 9.15 16.29 28.69
C MET A 5 9.59 15.60 27.38
N GLU A 6 9.84 14.29 27.40
CA GLU A 6 10.08 13.51 26.18
C GLU A 6 8.81 13.40 25.30
N GLY A 7 7.63 13.30 25.92
CA GLY A 7 6.35 13.30 25.22
C GLY A 7 6.01 14.62 24.52
N GLU A 8 6.29 15.76 25.17
CA GLU A 8 6.07 17.10 24.60
C GLU A 8 7.05 17.44 23.45
N ASN A 9 8.32 17.02 23.57
CA ASN A 9 9.32 17.23 22.51
C ASN A 9 9.05 16.34 21.29
N SER A 10 8.63 15.09 21.49
CA SER A 10 8.26 14.16 20.42
C SER A 10 7.04 14.66 19.63
N THR A 11 6.05 15.20 20.32
CA THR A 11 4.84 15.77 19.68
C THR A 11 5.13 17.09 18.95
N SER A 12 6.03 17.93 19.46
CA SER A 12 6.45 19.16 18.76
C SER A 12 7.21 18.88 17.45
N ALA A 13 8.17 17.95 17.48
CA ALA A 13 8.93 17.56 16.29
C ALA A 13 8.04 16.91 15.21
N GLN A 14 7.11 16.05 15.62
CA GLN A 14 6.13 15.44 14.71
C GLN A 14 5.21 16.48 14.05
N ARG A 15 4.76 17.50 14.80
CA ARG A 15 3.97 18.61 14.26
C ARG A 15 4.74 19.42 13.23
N LEU A 16 6.01 19.73 13.51
CA LEU A 16 6.86 20.46 12.58
C LEU A 16 7.08 19.66 11.29
N GLY A 17 7.32 18.35 11.40
CA GLY A 17 7.47 17.44 10.27
C GLY A 17 6.21 17.34 9.41
N ALA A 18 5.04 17.16 10.02
CA ALA A 18 3.76 17.10 9.30
C ALA A 18 3.45 18.41 8.56
N ARG A 19 3.73 19.55 9.19
CA ARG A 19 3.57 20.87 8.56
C ARG A 19 4.51 21.07 7.38
N ALA A 20 5.80 20.73 7.56
CA ALA A 20 6.77 20.82 6.47
C ALA A 20 6.38 19.91 5.29
N ALA A 21 5.93 18.69 5.56
CA ALA A 21 5.45 17.75 4.56
C ALA A 21 4.23 18.32 3.79
N TYR A 22 3.27 18.92 4.50
CA TYR A 22 2.12 19.59 3.88
C TYR A 22 2.54 20.77 3.00
N GLU A 23 3.43 21.65 3.47
CA GLU A 23 3.88 22.81 2.69
C GLU A 23 4.63 22.38 1.42
N VAL A 24 5.48 21.35 1.50
CA VAL A 24 6.18 20.78 0.34
C VAL A 24 5.17 20.19 -0.65
N PHE A 25 4.22 19.39 -0.17
CA PHE A 25 3.21 18.80 -1.02
C PHE A 25 2.33 19.85 -1.70
N SER A 26 1.84 20.84 -0.95
CA SER A 26 0.96 21.90 -1.44
C SER A 26 1.65 22.76 -2.50
N LYS A 27 2.92 23.11 -2.31
CA LYS A 27 3.68 23.83 -3.34
C LYS A 27 3.96 22.97 -4.56
N GLY A 28 4.30 21.69 -4.36
CA GLY A 28 4.54 20.75 -5.45
C GLY A 28 3.30 20.51 -6.32
N SER A 29 2.12 20.43 -5.72
CA SER A 29 0.88 20.12 -6.42
C SER A 29 0.37 21.25 -7.34
N LEU A 30 0.78 22.50 -7.12
CA LEU A 30 0.41 23.65 -7.97
C LEU A 30 0.89 23.50 -9.41
N GLY A 31 2.01 22.81 -9.63
CA GLY A 31 2.57 22.57 -10.97
C GLY A 31 2.15 21.25 -11.61
N ILE A 32 1.32 20.45 -10.95
CA ILE A 32 1.00 19.09 -11.38
C ILE A 32 -0.39 19.05 -12.02
N LEU A 33 -0.43 18.51 -13.24
CA LEU A 33 -1.67 18.24 -13.97
C LEU A 33 -2.58 17.33 -13.13
N GLU A 34 -3.89 17.58 -13.21
CA GLU A 34 -4.89 16.91 -12.39
C GLU A 34 -4.79 15.38 -12.47
N GLU A 35 -4.56 14.85 -13.67
CA GLU A 35 -4.36 13.42 -13.95
C GLU A 35 -3.16 12.78 -13.24
N HIS A 36 -2.17 13.58 -12.84
CA HIS A 36 -0.96 13.09 -12.15
C HIS A 36 -0.94 13.38 -10.65
N ARG A 37 -1.90 14.15 -10.14
CA ARG A 37 -1.94 14.54 -8.71
C ARG A 37 -2.04 13.32 -7.80
N PHE A 38 -2.81 12.31 -8.19
CA PHE A 38 -2.92 11.08 -7.41
C PHE A 38 -1.59 10.31 -7.37
N ALA A 39 -0.91 10.17 -8.51
CA ALA A 39 0.39 9.51 -8.58
C ALA A 39 1.42 10.25 -7.71
N PHE A 40 1.42 11.58 -7.75
CA PHE A 40 2.26 12.40 -6.88
C PHE A 40 1.94 12.19 -5.39
N ALA A 41 0.67 12.21 -5.00
CA ALA A 41 0.25 11.98 -3.62
C ALA A 41 0.59 10.57 -3.12
N ALA A 42 0.42 9.56 -3.96
CA ALA A 42 0.83 8.19 -3.66
C ALA A 42 2.34 8.10 -3.45
N MET A 43 3.15 8.63 -4.37
CA MET A 43 4.61 8.64 -4.24
C MET A 43 5.08 9.44 -3.03
N PHE A 44 4.47 10.59 -2.75
CA PHE A 44 4.77 11.38 -1.56
C PHE A 44 4.48 10.60 -0.27
N CYS A 45 3.30 9.97 -0.18
CA CYS A 45 2.91 9.11 0.95
C CYS A 45 3.90 7.97 1.16
N LEU A 46 4.32 7.30 0.08
CA LEU A 46 5.30 6.21 0.14
C LEU A 46 6.68 6.70 0.59
N ASN A 47 7.15 7.86 0.12
CA ASN A 47 8.44 8.43 0.54
C ASN A 47 8.44 8.87 2.01
N VAL A 48 7.32 9.43 2.49
CA VAL A 48 7.14 9.71 3.93
C VAL A 48 7.19 8.41 4.72
N ALA A 49 6.50 7.35 4.27
CA ALA A 49 6.52 6.05 4.93
C ALA A 49 7.90 5.39 4.96
N VAL A 50 8.74 5.60 3.93
CA VAL A 50 10.16 5.19 3.95
C VAL A 50 10.94 5.98 4.99
N SER A 51 10.75 7.30 5.04
CA SER A 51 11.45 8.18 5.99
C SER A 51 11.08 7.89 7.45
N GLU A 52 9.84 7.45 7.69
CA GLU A 52 9.36 6.98 9.00
C GLU A 52 9.80 5.54 9.34
N GLY A 53 10.46 4.84 8.42
CA GLY A 53 10.89 3.45 8.60
C GLY A 53 9.74 2.43 8.59
N LEU A 54 8.55 2.80 8.13
CA LEU A 54 7.40 1.89 8.02
C LEU A 54 7.56 0.90 6.87
N ILE A 55 8.21 1.33 5.80
CA ILE A 55 8.53 0.51 4.63
C ILE A 55 9.94 0.78 4.13
N LYS A 56 10.44 -0.11 3.27
CA LYS A 56 11.73 0.05 2.57
C LYS A 56 11.52 0.53 1.15
N GLU A 57 12.56 1.06 0.52
CA GLU A 57 12.55 1.46 -0.91
C GLU A 57 12.04 0.35 -1.83
N LEU A 58 12.39 -0.90 -1.53
CA LEU A 58 11.91 -2.05 -2.29
C LEU A 58 10.37 -2.21 -2.28
N HIS A 59 9.69 -1.81 -1.19
CA HIS A 59 8.22 -1.79 -1.16
C HIS A 59 7.69 -0.76 -2.15
N VAL A 60 8.29 0.43 -2.18
CA VAL A 60 7.90 1.51 -3.10
C VAL A 60 8.03 1.06 -4.55
N LEU A 61 9.17 0.44 -4.89
CA LEU A 61 9.41 -0.07 -6.24
C LEU A 61 8.42 -1.17 -6.63
N LEU A 62 8.12 -2.10 -5.72
CA LEU A 62 7.14 -3.17 -5.98
C LEU A 62 5.70 -2.64 -6.11
N LEU A 63 5.33 -1.62 -5.33
CA LEU A 63 4.02 -0.96 -5.43
C LEU A 63 3.88 -0.19 -6.75
N ALA A 64 4.93 0.54 -7.16
CA ALA A 64 4.93 1.37 -8.36
C ALA A 64 5.07 0.54 -9.65
N ARG A 65 6.00 -0.42 -9.69
CA ARG A 65 6.42 -1.13 -10.91
C ARG A 65 6.00 -2.61 -10.94
N GLY A 66 5.53 -3.18 -9.84
CA GLY A 66 5.22 -4.61 -9.77
C GLY A 66 6.43 -5.48 -10.10
N THR A 67 6.23 -6.50 -10.94
CA THR A 67 7.28 -7.44 -11.37
C THR A 67 8.29 -6.82 -12.33
N ASP A 68 7.99 -5.67 -12.95
CA ASP A 68 8.91 -4.99 -13.89
C ASP A 68 10.17 -4.46 -13.20
N ILE A 69 10.17 -4.39 -11.86
CA ILE A 69 11.36 -4.11 -11.06
C ILE A 69 12.51 -5.10 -11.35
N LEU A 70 12.19 -6.31 -11.81
CA LEU A 70 13.17 -7.35 -12.09
C LEU A 70 14.05 -7.04 -13.31
N ALA A 71 13.60 -6.16 -14.21
CA ALA A 71 14.34 -5.81 -15.43
C ALA A 71 15.45 -4.78 -15.16
N ASP A 72 15.22 -3.81 -14.28
CA ASP A 72 15.95 -2.53 -14.35
C ASP A 72 16.63 -2.08 -13.04
N VAL A 73 16.64 -2.89 -11.98
CA VAL A 73 17.07 -2.41 -10.66
C VAL A 73 18.43 -2.92 -10.22
N VAL A 74 19.29 -1.97 -9.81
CA VAL A 74 20.58 -2.18 -9.14
C VAL A 74 20.38 -2.18 -7.62
N GLY A 75 21.20 -2.88 -6.84
CA GLY A 75 21.12 -2.86 -5.37
C GLY A 75 20.07 -3.81 -4.77
N GLU A 76 19.14 -3.32 -3.94
CA GLU A 76 18.13 -4.17 -3.28
C GLU A 76 17.19 -4.87 -4.27
N GLY A 77 16.86 -4.23 -5.39
CA GLY A 77 16.10 -4.87 -6.47
C GLY A 77 16.88 -5.96 -7.21
N ALA A 78 18.21 -5.84 -7.29
CA ALA A 78 19.04 -6.92 -7.85
C ALA A 78 19.03 -8.16 -6.94
N ARG A 79 19.09 -7.98 -5.62
CA ARG A 79 18.93 -9.09 -4.65
C ARG A 79 17.54 -9.74 -4.75
N ALA A 80 16.48 -8.95 -4.90
CA ALA A 80 15.13 -9.44 -5.14
C ALA A 80 15.03 -10.25 -6.44
N ARG A 81 15.69 -9.77 -7.51
CA ARG A 81 15.78 -10.46 -8.79
C ARG A 81 16.54 -11.77 -8.67
N ASP A 82 17.69 -11.77 -8.03
CA ASP A 82 18.51 -12.96 -7.86
C ASP A 82 17.79 -14.01 -7.00
N ALA A 83 17.06 -13.58 -5.96
CA ALA A 83 16.17 -14.45 -5.19
C ALA A 83 15.05 -15.04 -6.07
N CYS A 84 14.42 -14.22 -6.91
CA CYS A 84 13.39 -14.68 -7.85
C CYS A 84 13.95 -15.67 -8.89
N LEU A 85 15.14 -15.39 -9.44
CA LEU A 85 15.84 -16.25 -10.39
C LEU A 85 16.30 -17.57 -9.76
N ALA A 86 16.81 -17.55 -8.53
CA ALA A 86 17.16 -18.76 -7.79
C ALA A 86 15.93 -19.64 -7.53
N VAL A 87 14.80 -19.01 -7.20
CA VAL A 87 13.51 -19.67 -7.03
C VAL A 87 12.98 -20.23 -8.37
N LYS A 88 13.20 -19.55 -9.50
CA LYS A 88 12.92 -20.07 -10.85
C LYS A 88 13.80 -21.28 -11.19
N ALA A 89 15.10 -21.18 -10.90
CA ALA A 89 16.11 -22.18 -11.24
C ALA A 89 15.99 -23.47 -10.42
N SER A 90 15.44 -23.42 -9.21
CA SER A 90 15.22 -24.61 -8.37
C SER A 90 14.10 -25.53 -8.87
N GLY A 91 13.40 -25.16 -9.95
CA GLY A 91 12.35 -25.97 -10.58
C GLY A 91 11.08 -26.15 -9.73
N SER A 92 11.03 -25.58 -8.51
CA SER A 92 9.92 -25.81 -7.57
C SER A 92 8.76 -24.81 -7.71
N VAL A 93 8.93 -23.71 -8.46
CA VAL A 93 8.06 -22.53 -8.30
C VAL A 93 7.28 -22.07 -9.53
N TYR A 94 7.69 -22.35 -10.77
CA TYR A 94 6.91 -21.92 -11.96
C TYR A 94 6.16 -23.06 -12.65
N ARG A 95 5.50 -23.94 -11.87
CA ARG A 95 4.27 -24.53 -12.40
C ARG A 95 3.26 -23.38 -12.33
N GLY A 96 2.71 -22.97 -13.49
CA GLY A 96 1.81 -21.83 -13.61
C GLY A 96 0.71 -21.81 -12.55
N SER A 97 -0.01 -20.70 -12.44
CA SER A 97 -0.99 -20.50 -11.37
C SER A 97 -1.83 -21.76 -11.12
N PRO A 98 -1.98 -22.22 -9.87
CA PRO A 98 -2.72 -23.44 -9.55
C PRO A 98 -4.17 -23.36 -10.03
N ASN A 99 -4.68 -22.14 -10.25
CA ASN A 99 -5.92 -21.86 -10.92
C ASN A 99 -5.82 -20.52 -11.65
N GLN A 100 -5.62 -20.56 -12.98
CA GLN A 100 -5.50 -19.34 -13.79
C GLN A 100 -6.77 -18.49 -13.81
N ALA A 101 -7.94 -19.08 -13.54
CA ALA A 101 -9.19 -18.34 -13.38
C ALA A 101 -9.24 -17.55 -12.05
N LEU A 102 -8.42 -17.96 -11.07
CA LEU A 102 -8.30 -17.30 -9.77
C LEU A 102 -7.20 -16.23 -9.76
N VAL A 103 -5.99 -16.62 -10.15
CA VAL A 103 -4.81 -15.75 -10.20
C VAL A 103 -4.18 -15.91 -11.57
N SER A 104 -4.07 -14.84 -12.34
CA SER A 104 -3.38 -14.88 -13.64
C SER A 104 -1.91 -15.27 -13.45
N ASN A 105 -1.25 -15.78 -14.49
CA ASN A 105 0.18 -16.11 -14.38
C ASN A 105 1.02 -14.89 -13.97
N ALA A 106 0.74 -13.70 -14.52
CA ALA A 106 1.41 -12.45 -14.15
C ALA A 106 1.26 -12.11 -12.64
N ASN A 107 0.03 -12.21 -12.11
CA ASN A 107 -0.24 -12.00 -10.69
C ASN A 107 0.44 -13.06 -9.82
N TRP A 108 0.51 -14.30 -10.31
CA TRP A 108 1.18 -15.40 -9.65
C TRP A 108 2.71 -15.20 -9.58
N GLU A 109 3.31 -14.59 -10.61
CA GLU A 109 4.72 -14.18 -10.55
C GLU A 109 4.96 -13.18 -9.43
N MET A 110 4.05 -12.21 -9.27
CA MET A 110 4.12 -11.22 -8.19
C MET A 110 3.97 -11.89 -6.80
N VAL A 111 3.08 -12.86 -6.66
CA VAL A 111 2.93 -13.65 -5.42
C VAL A 111 4.24 -14.34 -5.03
N PHE A 112 4.92 -14.95 -6.00
CA PHE A 112 6.22 -15.57 -5.75
C PHE A 112 7.34 -14.58 -5.51
N LEU A 113 7.33 -13.44 -6.20
CA LEU A 113 8.27 -12.37 -5.95
C LEU A 113 8.16 -11.88 -4.51
N LEU A 114 6.94 -11.64 -4.03
CA LEU A 114 6.68 -11.26 -2.64
C LEU A 114 7.16 -12.33 -1.65
N SER A 115 6.88 -13.62 -1.92
CA SER A 115 7.34 -14.75 -1.10
C SER A 115 8.86 -14.83 -1.02
N ALA A 116 9.57 -14.58 -2.12
CA ALA A 116 11.03 -14.62 -2.18
C ALA A 116 11.66 -13.39 -1.49
N VAL A 117 11.08 -12.21 -1.67
CA VAL A 117 11.64 -10.94 -1.18
C VAL A 117 11.34 -10.71 0.29
N PHE A 118 10.13 -11.06 0.74
CA PHE A 118 9.70 -10.92 2.13
C PHE A 118 9.23 -12.29 2.68
N PRO A 119 10.15 -13.27 2.82
CA PRO A 119 9.77 -14.64 3.20
C PRO A 119 9.13 -14.73 4.60
N ARG A 120 9.45 -13.80 5.49
CA ARG A 120 8.81 -13.71 6.82
C ARG A 120 7.34 -13.32 6.75
N LEU A 121 6.96 -12.50 5.76
CA LEU A 121 5.60 -12.01 5.58
C LEU A 121 4.83 -12.92 4.61
N PHE A 122 5.35 -13.08 3.39
CA PHE A 122 4.65 -13.73 2.28
C PHE A 122 5.17 -15.13 1.96
N GLY A 123 6.12 -15.68 2.73
CA GLY A 123 6.75 -16.98 2.43
C GLY A 123 5.74 -18.11 2.24
N LYS A 124 4.69 -18.15 3.09
CA LYS A 124 3.63 -19.16 3.06
C LYS A 124 2.48 -18.86 2.10
N LEU A 125 2.49 -17.70 1.43
CA LEU A 125 1.38 -17.23 0.59
C LEU A 125 1.09 -18.19 -0.57
N PRO A 126 2.09 -18.65 -1.36
CA PRO A 126 1.81 -19.54 -2.48
C PRO A 126 1.19 -20.87 -2.03
N ASP A 127 1.66 -21.41 -0.91
CA ASP A 127 1.15 -22.69 -0.39
C ASP A 127 -0.25 -22.55 0.20
N SER A 128 -0.55 -21.46 0.90
CA SER A 128 -1.92 -21.18 1.38
C SER A 128 -2.90 -21.08 0.20
N ILE A 129 -2.53 -20.39 -0.88
CA ILE A 129 -3.38 -20.30 -2.09
C ILE A 129 -3.61 -21.68 -2.71
N LYS A 130 -2.58 -22.52 -2.77
CA LYS A 130 -2.69 -23.90 -3.30
C LYS A 130 -3.55 -24.81 -2.42
N GLN A 131 -3.40 -24.72 -1.10
CA GLN A 131 -4.08 -25.61 -0.15
C GLN A 131 -5.54 -25.20 0.08
N GLU A 132 -5.82 -23.89 0.07
CA GLU A 132 -7.12 -23.33 0.44
C GLU A 132 -7.81 -22.65 -0.76
N GLN A 133 -7.72 -23.25 -1.96
CA GLN A 133 -8.20 -22.65 -3.21
C GLN A 133 -9.63 -22.11 -3.11
N LYS A 134 -10.57 -22.87 -2.53
CA LYS A 134 -11.97 -22.44 -2.39
C LYS A 134 -12.12 -21.18 -1.53
N ALA A 135 -11.37 -21.09 -0.43
CA ALA A 135 -11.42 -19.94 0.47
C ALA A 135 -10.80 -18.70 -0.19
N TRP A 136 -9.69 -18.88 -0.91
CA TRP A 136 -9.09 -17.80 -1.69
C TRP A 136 -9.99 -17.37 -2.86
N THR A 137 -10.70 -18.27 -3.52
CA THR A 137 -11.69 -17.92 -4.55
C THR A 137 -12.82 -17.07 -3.98
N SER A 138 -13.46 -17.52 -2.89
CA SER A 138 -14.51 -16.74 -2.23
C SER A 138 -13.97 -15.36 -1.82
N ALA A 139 -12.80 -15.30 -1.18
CA ALA A 139 -12.20 -14.02 -0.79
C ALA A 139 -11.92 -13.09 -1.98
N LEU A 140 -11.36 -13.62 -3.08
CA LEU A 140 -10.99 -12.79 -4.23
C LEU A 140 -12.20 -12.30 -5.03
N VAL A 141 -13.35 -12.98 -4.92
CA VAL A 141 -14.63 -12.61 -5.54
C VAL A 141 -15.48 -11.70 -4.66
N GLU A 142 -15.51 -11.93 -3.34
CA GLU A 142 -16.40 -11.25 -2.36
C GLU A 142 -15.93 -9.86 -1.94
N MET A 143 -15.02 -9.20 -2.68
CA MET A 143 -14.53 -7.90 -2.25
C MET A 143 -15.69 -6.90 -2.14
N PRO A 144 -15.81 -6.16 -1.02
CA PRO A 144 -16.83 -5.14 -0.87
C PRO A 144 -16.78 -4.11 -2.01
N PRO A 145 -17.93 -3.52 -2.36
CA PRO A 145 -18.04 -2.59 -3.46
C PRO A 145 -17.02 -1.46 -3.33
N ARG A 146 -16.50 -1.03 -4.49
CA ARG A 146 -15.57 0.09 -4.65
C ARG A 146 -16.04 1.26 -3.77
N LEU A 147 -15.10 1.91 -3.07
CA LEU A 147 -15.37 3.20 -2.41
C LEU A 147 -16.10 4.08 -3.41
N SER A 148 -17.38 4.38 -3.14
CA SER A 148 -18.19 5.15 -4.08
C SER A 148 -17.64 6.57 -4.09
N ALA A 149 -17.64 7.23 -5.25
CA ALA A 149 -17.24 8.63 -5.36
C ALA A 149 -17.98 9.54 -4.36
N SER A 150 -19.18 9.15 -3.92
CA SER A 150 -19.96 9.84 -2.88
C SER A 150 -19.29 9.87 -1.51
N GLU A 151 -18.50 8.86 -1.13
CA GLU A 151 -17.75 8.85 0.14
C GLU A 151 -16.61 9.89 0.13
N PHE A 152 -16.09 10.20 -1.06
CA PHE A 152 -15.10 11.27 -1.27
C PHE A 152 -15.74 12.65 -1.46
N SER A 153 -16.96 12.71 -1.99
CA SER A 153 -17.63 13.97 -2.37
C SER A 153 -18.54 14.58 -1.28
N ALA A 154 -18.95 13.83 -0.26
CA ALA A 154 -19.94 14.27 0.74
C ALA A 154 -19.34 15.03 1.95
N ALA A 155 -18.25 15.78 1.77
CA ALA A 155 -17.68 16.61 2.83
C ALA A 155 -18.02 18.09 2.61
N PRO A 156 -18.54 18.80 3.62
CA PRO A 156 -18.87 20.21 3.51
C PRO A 156 -17.61 21.03 3.22
N GLU A 157 -17.72 21.92 2.24
CA GLU A 157 -16.74 22.94 1.89
C GLU A 157 -16.46 23.80 3.14
N LEU A 158 -15.33 23.59 3.81
CA LEU A 158 -15.01 24.29 5.05
C LEU A 158 -13.56 24.75 5.07
N ALA A 159 -13.45 26.04 5.36
CA ALA A 159 -12.26 26.85 5.58
C ALA A 159 -11.07 26.10 6.18
N ALA A 160 -9.86 26.52 5.79
CA ALA A 160 -8.58 26.03 6.31
C ALA A 160 -8.65 25.82 7.83
N PRO A 161 -8.54 24.57 8.33
CA PRO A 161 -8.61 24.33 9.75
C PRO A 161 -7.28 24.70 10.40
N ALA A 162 -7.36 25.30 11.58
CA ALA A 162 -6.25 25.36 12.51
C ALA A 162 -5.74 23.92 12.73
N PHE A 163 -4.41 23.75 12.67
CA PHE A 163 -3.72 22.50 13.00
C PHE A 163 -3.85 22.21 14.52
N ASP A 164 -5.07 21.98 15.00
CA ASP A 164 -5.30 21.50 16.36
C ASP A 164 -5.01 20.00 16.40
N ALA A 165 -3.86 19.70 17.00
CA ALA A 165 -3.32 18.37 17.20
C ALA A 165 -4.10 17.58 18.27
N ALA A 166 -5.41 17.43 18.10
CA ALA A 166 -6.03 16.19 18.55
C ALA A 166 -5.33 15.09 17.77
N SER A 167 -4.56 14.24 18.48
CA SER A 167 -3.81 13.09 17.95
C SER A 167 -4.42 12.58 16.65
N PRO A 168 -3.63 12.26 15.60
CA PRO A 168 -4.20 11.59 14.43
C PRO A 168 -5.01 10.43 14.99
N GLN A 169 -6.35 10.56 14.94
CA GLN A 169 -7.20 9.52 15.45
C GLN A 169 -6.78 8.36 14.56
N ARG A 170 -6.06 7.40 15.15
CA ARG A 170 -5.80 6.12 14.52
C ARG A 170 -7.17 5.50 14.41
N VAL A 171 -7.93 5.92 13.40
CA VAL A 171 -9.17 5.27 12.98
C VAL A 171 -8.73 3.83 12.87
N ALA A 172 -9.26 2.97 13.73
CA ALA A 172 -8.83 1.59 13.84
C ALA A 172 -8.87 1.02 12.43
N HIS A 173 -7.70 0.89 11.79
CA HIS A 173 -7.63 0.69 10.35
C HIS A 173 -8.38 -0.60 10.08
N ALA A 174 -9.49 -0.47 9.37
CA ALA A 174 -10.16 -1.63 8.87
C ALA A 174 -9.27 -2.21 7.78
N GLY A 175 -8.37 -3.12 8.16
CA GLY A 175 -7.37 -3.71 7.28
C GLY A 175 -7.97 -4.06 5.91
N MET A 176 -7.27 -3.68 4.85
CA MET A 176 -7.73 -3.82 3.47
C MET A 176 -7.93 -5.28 3.08
N CYS A 177 -7.30 -6.19 3.81
CA CYS A 177 -7.27 -7.63 3.55
C CYS A 177 -8.23 -8.44 4.44
N ARG A 178 -9.25 -7.81 5.05
CA ARG A 178 -10.20 -8.48 5.96
C ARG A 178 -11.02 -9.61 5.32
N HIS A 179 -11.23 -9.55 4.00
CA HIS A 179 -11.93 -10.58 3.24
C HIS A 179 -11.07 -11.82 2.98
N PHE A 180 -9.74 -11.78 3.19
CA PHE A 180 -8.88 -12.92 2.96
C PHE A 180 -9.13 -14.09 3.94
N PRO A 181 -8.69 -15.31 3.59
CA PRO A 181 -8.86 -16.48 4.45
C PRO A 181 -8.35 -16.23 5.87
N LYS A 182 -9.00 -16.86 6.86
CA LYS A 182 -8.66 -16.69 8.29
C LYS A 182 -7.21 -17.08 8.59
N SER A 183 -6.69 -18.09 7.88
CA SER A 183 -5.30 -18.54 7.94
C SER A 183 -4.31 -17.42 7.60
N TRP A 184 -4.70 -16.48 6.72
CA TRP A 184 -3.87 -15.35 6.32
C TRP A 184 -4.12 -14.10 7.18
N ARG A 185 -5.37 -13.87 7.62
CA ARG A 185 -5.75 -12.72 8.46
C ARG A 185 -4.99 -12.60 9.78
N GLN A 186 -4.43 -13.70 10.28
CA GLN A 186 -3.66 -13.71 11.52
C GLN A 186 -2.27 -13.08 11.37
N GLN A 187 -1.85 -12.76 10.14
CA GLN A 187 -0.64 -11.99 9.92
C GLN A 187 -0.86 -10.52 10.27
N HIS A 188 -0.01 -10.00 11.15
CA HIS A 188 0.02 -8.57 11.49
C HIS A 188 0.72 -7.79 10.37
N LEU A 189 0.03 -7.60 9.24
CA LEU A 189 0.51 -6.78 8.14
C LEU A 189 0.18 -5.31 8.42
N ASN A 190 1.10 -4.41 8.07
CA ASN A 190 0.81 -2.98 7.99
C ASN A 190 0.06 -2.64 6.68
N CYS A 191 -0.49 -1.42 6.57
CA CYS A 191 -1.27 -1.04 5.40
C CYS A 191 -0.50 -1.10 4.07
N PHE A 192 0.80 -0.82 4.06
CA PHE A 192 1.61 -0.90 2.84
C PHE A 192 1.92 -2.34 2.42
N GLU A 193 2.09 -3.24 3.39
CA GLU A 193 2.22 -4.67 3.14
C GLU A 193 0.91 -5.27 2.62
N GLU A 194 -0.23 -4.83 3.16
CA GLU A 194 -1.55 -5.15 2.60
C GLU A 194 -1.68 -4.63 1.16
N LEU A 195 -1.19 -3.43 0.84
CA LEU A 195 -1.19 -2.90 -0.53
C LEU A 195 -0.35 -3.76 -1.48
N LEU A 196 0.78 -4.31 -1.05
CA LEU A 196 1.57 -5.23 -1.87
C LEU A 196 0.77 -6.50 -2.20
N LEU A 197 0.03 -7.01 -1.21
CA LEU A 197 -0.81 -8.19 -1.39
C LEU A 197 -1.99 -7.91 -2.34
N ILE A 198 -2.64 -6.76 -2.20
CA ILE A 198 -3.69 -6.30 -3.13
C ILE A 198 -3.11 -6.10 -4.54
N ARG A 199 -1.91 -5.52 -4.67
CA ARG A 199 -1.24 -5.33 -5.96
C ARG A 199 -0.98 -6.66 -6.67
N ALA A 200 -0.63 -7.70 -5.91
CA ALA A 200 -0.36 -9.04 -6.41
C ALA A 200 -1.64 -9.81 -6.77
N LEU A 201 -2.66 -9.80 -5.89
CA LEU A 201 -3.82 -10.68 -6.03
C LEU A 201 -5.03 -9.99 -6.69
N GLN A 202 -5.19 -8.69 -6.51
CA GLN A 202 -6.38 -7.92 -6.90
C GLN A 202 -6.00 -6.57 -7.54
N PRO A 203 -5.21 -6.55 -8.63
CA PRO A 203 -4.67 -5.32 -9.20
C PRO A 203 -5.75 -4.31 -9.62
N ALA A 204 -6.95 -4.77 -10.00
CA ALA A 204 -8.09 -3.90 -10.33
C ALA A 204 -8.56 -3.01 -9.16
N HIS A 205 -8.25 -3.39 -7.92
CA HIS A 205 -8.63 -2.66 -6.71
C HIS A 205 -7.48 -1.86 -6.10
N PHE A 206 -6.27 -2.06 -6.61
CA PHE A 206 -5.04 -1.45 -6.08
C PHE A 206 -5.13 0.08 -5.99
N ALA A 207 -5.60 0.75 -7.05
CA ALA A 207 -5.71 2.21 -7.07
C ALA A 207 -6.65 2.74 -5.97
N GLY A 208 -7.80 2.08 -5.75
CA GLY A 208 -8.75 2.47 -4.70
C GLY A 208 -8.18 2.25 -3.30
N CYS A 209 -7.52 1.11 -3.06
CA CYS A 209 -6.84 0.83 -1.80
C CYS A 209 -5.69 1.81 -1.54
N MET A 210 -4.91 2.16 -2.57
CA MET A 210 -3.85 3.15 -2.49
C MET A 210 -4.43 4.53 -2.16
N ALA A 211 -5.50 4.94 -2.84
CA ALA A 211 -6.18 6.21 -2.54
C ALA A 211 -6.66 6.29 -1.10
N ARG A 212 -7.28 5.23 -0.60
CA ARG A 212 -7.65 5.13 0.81
C ARG A 212 -6.44 5.24 1.74
N THR A 213 -5.35 4.54 1.44
CA THR A 213 -4.14 4.59 2.26
C THR A 213 -3.52 5.99 2.28
N VAL A 214 -3.45 6.66 1.13
CA VAL A 214 -2.98 8.04 1.03
C VAL A 214 -3.91 8.97 1.81
N PHE A 215 -5.23 8.78 1.72
CA PHE A 215 -6.22 9.56 2.45
C PHE A 215 -6.10 9.38 3.95
N ASP A 216 -5.99 8.14 4.43
CA ASP A 216 -5.87 7.82 5.85
C ASP A 216 -4.55 8.34 6.45
N ARG A 217 -3.48 8.44 5.63
CA ARG A 217 -2.14 8.83 6.07
C ARG A 217 -1.84 10.31 5.95
N LEU A 218 -2.17 10.93 4.82
CA LEU A 218 -1.95 12.35 4.59
C LEU A 218 -3.14 13.19 5.07
N GLY A 219 -4.33 12.59 5.19
CA GLY A 219 -5.54 13.28 5.58
C GLY A 219 -6.21 14.00 4.42
N ARG A 220 -7.41 14.53 4.70
CA ARG A 220 -8.29 15.20 3.72
C ARG A 220 -7.69 16.41 3.04
N LEU A 221 -6.78 17.12 3.71
CA LEU A 221 -6.15 18.35 3.20
C LEU A 221 -5.31 18.13 1.93
N PHE A 222 -4.94 16.87 1.65
CA PHE A 222 -4.18 16.48 0.46
C PHE A 222 -5.12 16.04 -0.69
N PHE A 223 -6.41 15.91 -0.42
CA PHE A 223 -7.47 15.52 -1.36
C PHE A 223 -8.50 16.63 -1.49
N VAL A 224 -8.12 17.74 -2.13
CA VAL A 224 -9.13 18.58 -2.81
C VAL A 224 -9.27 18.00 -4.21
N TRP A 225 -10.06 16.94 -4.32
CA TRP A 225 -10.35 16.26 -5.59
C TRP A 225 -11.86 16.35 -5.82
N ALA A 226 -12.26 17.12 -6.82
CA ALA A 226 -13.51 16.89 -7.53
C ALA A 226 -13.15 15.93 -8.68
N PRO A 227 -13.79 14.76 -8.83
CA PRO A 227 -13.46 13.85 -9.91
C PRO A 227 -13.76 14.51 -11.28
N PRO A 228 -12.87 14.41 -12.29
CA PRO A 228 -13.08 15.02 -13.60
C PRO A 228 -14.08 14.28 -14.51
N TYR A 229 -14.78 13.27 -14.00
CA TYR A 229 -15.73 12.47 -14.77
C TYR A 229 -17.02 12.27 -13.98
N SER A 230 -17.96 13.21 -14.20
CA SER A 230 -19.41 13.01 -14.08
C SER A 230 -20.01 12.86 -15.47
#